data_AF-A0A094E443-F1
#
_entry.id   AF-A0A094E443-F1
#
_cell.length_a   1.000
_cell.length_b   1.000
_cell.length_c   1.000
_cell.angle_alpha   90.00
_cell.angle_beta   90.00
_cell.angle_gamma   90.00
#
_symmetry.space_group_name_H-M   'P 1'
#
loop_
_entity.id
_entity.type
_entity.pdbx_description
1 polymer ?
#
loop_
_entity_poly.entity_id
_entity_poly.type
_entity_poly.pdbx_seq_one_letter_code
_entity_poly.pdbx_strand_id
1 'polypeptide(L)'
;LSDDEDDMEEEDDDDSDDEEDNAKKGTMDKKALRPSQNYALSHFFKSMTVDFDKNRSRDGAEQTVEWKKPALPPNPRTLPPSADFDVLEFKRGGDENQNITINFTRDETPERFTLSPPLAEILDTKEATRAEAVTGIWEYVKVMGLQEDDEKRSFRCDDVLRQVSSE
;
A
#
# COMPACT_ATOMS: atom_id res chain seq x y z
N LEU A 1 50.79 37.08 17.19
CA LEU A 1 51.11 35.87 16.43
C LEU A 1 49.76 35.23 16.13
N SER A 2 49.04 35.72 15.12
CA SER A 2 49.20 35.40 13.67
C SER A 2 48.77 33.94 13.44
N ASP A 3 47.92 33.54 12.50
CA ASP A 3 47.30 34.09 11.28
C ASP A 3 46.08 33.15 11.00
N ASP A 4 44.97 33.63 10.39
CA ASP A 4 44.53 33.38 8.99
C ASP A 4 44.67 31.91 8.53
N GLU A 5 43.71 31.24 7.91
CA GLU A 5 43.00 31.62 6.67
C GLU A 5 41.57 31.02 6.59
N ASP A 6 40.66 31.83 6.04
CA ASP A 6 39.37 31.49 5.45
C ASP A 6 39.53 30.72 4.13
N ASP A 7 38.57 29.84 3.78
CA ASP A 7 38.24 29.57 2.37
C ASP A 7 36.74 29.29 2.23
N MET A 8 36.03 30.32 1.77
CA MET A 8 34.62 30.37 1.38
C MET A 8 34.57 30.29 -0.15
N GLU A 9 33.84 29.32 -0.70
CA GLU A 9 33.35 29.38 -2.08
C GLU A 9 31.82 29.16 -2.08
N GLU A 10 31.08 30.28 -2.02
CA GLU A 10 29.87 30.49 -2.83
C GLU A 10 30.35 30.78 -4.27
N GLU A 11 29.69 30.38 -5.35
CA GLU A 11 28.45 30.92 -5.92
C GLU A 11 28.11 30.07 -7.17
N ASP A 12 26.85 30.05 -7.59
CA ASP A 12 26.49 30.25 -9.00
C ASP A 12 24.96 30.47 -9.04
N ASP A 13 24.58 31.72 -8.73
CA ASP A 13 23.38 32.37 -9.24
C ASP A 13 23.64 32.71 -10.72
N ASP A 14 22.86 32.16 -11.64
CA ASP A 14 22.72 32.71 -13.00
C ASP A 14 21.27 33.11 -13.21
N ASP A 15 20.99 34.34 -12.80
CA ASP A 15 19.82 35.12 -13.18
C ASP A 15 20.24 36.03 -14.34
N SER A 16 19.81 35.69 -15.55
CA SER A 16 19.96 36.54 -16.73
C SER A 16 18.57 36.90 -17.26
N ASP A 17 18.08 38.05 -16.77
CA ASP A 17 16.98 38.83 -17.33
C ASP A 17 17.44 39.47 -18.66
N ASP A 18 16.79 39.12 -19.76
CA ASP A 18 16.83 39.89 -21.02
C ASP A 18 15.40 40.03 -21.55
N GLU A 19 14.80 41.22 -21.33
CA GLU A 19 13.58 41.64 -22.03
C GLU A 19 13.94 42.12 -23.45
N GLU A 20 13.61 41.35 -24.48
CA GLU A 20 13.30 41.89 -25.81
C GLU A 20 12.04 41.25 -26.40
N ASP A 21 11.07 42.12 -26.67
CA ASP A 21 9.76 41.86 -27.27
C ASP A 21 9.91 41.47 -28.75
N ASN A 22 9.61 40.21 -29.11
CA ASN A 22 9.24 39.89 -30.49
C ASN A 22 8.34 38.64 -30.60
N ALA A 23 7.10 38.88 -31.00
CA ALA A 23 6.10 37.87 -31.32
C ALA A 23 6.60 36.81 -32.32
N LYS A 24 6.52 35.52 -31.96
CA LYS A 24 5.93 34.44 -32.78
C LYS A 24 6.05 33.03 -32.18
N LYS A 25 4.88 32.38 -32.13
CA LYS A 25 4.63 30.94 -32.38
C LYS A 25 4.96 29.99 -31.22
N GLY A 26 3.94 29.77 -30.39
CA GLY A 26 3.92 28.73 -29.37
C GLY A 26 4.20 27.34 -29.94
N THR A 27 5.37 26.80 -29.59
CA THR A 27 5.64 25.37 -29.56
C THR A 27 5.24 24.88 -28.18
N MET A 28 4.18 24.06 -28.11
CA MET A 28 3.86 23.32 -26.91
C MET A 28 5.01 22.32 -26.64
N ASP A 29 5.87 22.65 -25.68
CA ASP A 29 6.76 21.67 -25.06
C ASP A 29 5.90 20.61 -24.36
N LYS A 30 5.70 19.49 -25.05
CA LYS A 30 5.22 18.26 -24.46
C LYS A 30 6.28 17.84 -23.43
N LYS A 31 6.14 18.28 -22.18
CA LYS A 31 6.75 17.61 -21.02
C LYS A 31 6.44 16.13 -21.20
N ALA A 32 7.44 15.36 -21.61
CA ALA A 32 7.32 13.95 -21.83
C ALA A 32 6.73 13.35 -20.55
N LEU A 33 5.51 12.81 -20.64
CA LEU A 33 5.01 11.95 -19.58
C LEU A 33 6.08 10.89 -19.37
N ARG A 34 6.57 10.77 -18.13
CA ARG A 34 7.44 9.68 -17.70
C ARG A 34 6.93 8.39 -18.37
N PRO A 35 7.77 7.62 -19.08
CA PRO A 35 7.30 6.44 -19.80
C PRO A 35 6.43 5.63 -18.85
N SER A 36 5.20 5.30 -19.27
CA SER A 36 4.28 4.58 -18.39
C SER A 36 5.01 3.32 -17.94
N GLN A 37 5.32 3.27 -16.66
CA GLN A 37 6.05 2.16 -16.09
C GLN A 37 5.13 0.96 -16.27
N ASN A 38 5.45 0.07 -17.21
CA ASN A 38 4.63 -1.09 -17.50
C ASN A 38 4.76 -2.04 -16.29
N TYR A 39 3.75 -2.07 -15.43
CA TYR A 39 3.71 -2.98 -14.29
C TYR A 39 3.11 -4.30 -14.74
N ALA A 40 3.85 -5.40 -14.56
CA ALA A 40 3.31 -6.75 -14.73
C ALA A 40 2.35 -7.10 -13.58
N LEU A 41 1.47 -8.09 -13.77
CA LEU A 41 0.55 -8.59 -12.74
C LEU A 41 1.24 -8.82 -11.38
N SER A 42 2.40 -9.47 -11.38
CA SER A 42 3.15 -9.81 -10.15
C SER A 42 3.59 -8.57 -9.35
N HIS A 43 3.63 -7.38 -9.96
CA HIS A 43 4.00 -6.15 -9.27
C HIS A 43 2.94 -5.71 -8.26
N PHE A 44 1.67 -6.08 -8.45
CA PHE A 44 0.56 -5.62 -7.61
C PHE A 44 0.32 -6.47 -6.37
N PHE A 45 0.92 -7.66 -6.26
CA PHE A 45 0.58 -8.63 -5.22
C PHE A 45 1.80 -9.08 -4.42
N LYS A 46 1.67 -9.19 -3.10
CA LYS A 46 2.71 -9.76 -2.21
C LYS A 46 2.61 -11.29 -2.14
N SER A 47 1.42 -11.82 -2.40
CA SER A 47 1.18 -13.25 -2.50
C SER A 47 -0.06 -13.57 -3.33
N MET A 48 -0.08 -14.76 -3.92
CA MET A 48 -1.22 -15.32 -4.63
C MET A 48 -1.35 -16.79 -4.24
N THR A 49 -2.57 -17.27 -3.95
CA THR A 49 -2.83 -18.68 -3.64
C THR A 49 -3.95 -19.24 -4.49
N VAL A 50 -3.88 -20.54 -4.78
CA VAL A 50 -4.98 -21.30 -5.39
C VAL A 50 -5.31 -22.46 -4.46
N ASP A 51 -6.49 -22.36 -3.85
CA ASP A 51 -7.03 -23.32 -2.91
C ASP A 51 -8.07 -24.20 -3.61
N PHE A 52 -8.03 -25.49 -3.30
CA PHE A 52 -8.89 -26.51 -3.90
C PHE A 52 -9.87 -27.01 -2.85
N ASP A 53 -11.12 -27.27 -3.25
CA ASP A 53 -12.15 -27.74 -2.31
C ASP A 53 -11.71 -29.06 -1.62
N LYS A 54 -11.52 -28.98 -0.30
CA LYS A 54 -11.06 -30.08 0.56
C LYS A 54 -12.13 -31.14 0.79
N ASN A 55 -13.41 -30.82 0.57
CA ASN A 55 -14.54 -31.73 0.86
C ASN A 55 -14.60 -32.96 -0.06
N ARG A 56 -13.78 -33.00 -1.12
CA ARG A 56 -13.78 -34.07 -2.12
C ARG A 56 -12.48 -34.86 -2.20
N SER A 57 -11.39 -34.40 -1.57
CA SER A 57 -10.12 -35.13 -1.60
C SER A 57 -10.10 -36.22 -0.53
N ARG A 58 -10.18 -37.48 -0.95
CA ARG A 58 -9.91 -38.66 -0.08
C ARG A 58 -8.42 -38.86 0.21
N ASP A 59 -7.56 -38.14 -0.52
CA ASP A 59 -6.11 -38.27 -0.44
C ASP A 59 -5.54 -36.98 0.17
N GLY A 60 -5.03 -37.09 1.40
CA GLY A 60 -4.67 -35.98 2.30
C GLY A 60 -3.41 -35.20 1.90
N ALA A 61 -3.15 -35.01 0.61
CA ALA A 61 -2.14 -34.09 0.12
C ALA A 61 -2.82 -32.79 -0.35
N GLU A 62 -2.90 -31.80 0.54
CA GLU A 62 -3.31 -30.44 0.19
C GLU A 62 -2.29 -29.83 -0.78
N GLN A 63 -2.58 -29.85 -2.08
CA GLN A 63 -1.71 -29.29 -3.10
C GLN A 63 -2.18 -27.87 -3.45
N THR A 64 -2.13 -26.96 -2.47
CA THR A 64 -2.36 -25.52 -2.70
C THR A 64 -1.22 -24.97 -3.54
N VAL A 65 -1.54 -24.20 -4.58
CA VAL A 65 -0.52 -23.43 -5.33
C VAL A 65 -0.27 -22.15 -4.57
N GLU A 66 0.97 -21.86 -4.21
CA GLU A 66 1.34 -20.62 -3.52
C GLU A 66 2.48 -19.93 -4.28
N TRP A 67 2.29 -18.62 -4.52
CA TRP A 67 3.36 -17.73 -4.94
C TRP A 67 3.49 -16.58 -3.92
N LYS A 68 4.72 -16.26 -3.54
CA LYS A 68 5.06 -15.12 -2.68
C LYS A 68 6.07 -14.25 -3.40
N LYS A 69 5.86 -12.93 -3.35
CA LYS A 69 6.81 -11.96 -3.88
C LYS A 69 8.14 -12.09 -3.12
N PRO A 70 9.27 -12.26 -3.81
CA PRO A 70 10.57 -12.31 -3.17
C PRO A 70 10.86 -11.01 -2.42
N ALA A 71 11.41 -11.13 -1.20
CA ALA A 71 11.90 -9.96 -0.48
C ALA A 71 13.06 -9.33 -1.25
N LEU A 72 12.94 -8.04 -1.56
CA LEU A 72 13.98 -7.30 -2.26
C LEU A 72 15.08 -6.88 -1.27
N PRO A 73 16.37 -7.06 -1.60
CA PRO A 73 17.46 -6.47 -0.84
C PRO A 73 17.36 -4.92 -0.91
N PRO A 74 17.99 -4.19 0.04
CA PRO A 74 17.93 -2.73 0.09
C PRO A 74 18.44 -2.05 -1.20
N ASN A 75 19.28 -2.73 -1.98
CA ASN A 75 19.66 -2.33 -3.33
C ASN A 75 20.12 -3.58 -4.12
N PRO A 76 19.75 -3.75 -5.40
CA PRO A 76 18.78 -2.99 -6.21
C PRO A 76 17.31 -3.41 -5.99
N ARG A 77 16.38 -2.47 -6.23
CA ARG A 77 14.92 -2.61 -6.01
C ARG A 77 14.16 -3.30 -7.16
N THR A 78 14.83 -4.11 -7.98
CA THR A 78 14.21 -4.79 -9.14
C THR A 78 13.84 -6.21 -8.78
N LEU A 79 12.62 -6.64 -9.10
CA LEU A 79 12.23 -8.03 -8.95
C LEU A 79 13.10 -8.94 -9.84
N PRO A 80 13.45 -10.15 -9.37
CA PRO A 80 14.14 -11.11 -10.21
C PRO A 80 13.23 -11.49 -11.39
N PRO A 81 13.79 -11.88 -12.57
CA PRO A 81 12.97 -12.27 -13.73
C PRO A 81 11.97 -13.40 -13.45
N SER A 82 12.24 -14.25 -12.46
CA SER A 82 11.33 -15.30 -12.01
C SER A 82 10.10 -14.78 -11.24
N ALA A 83 10.10 -13.51 -10.84
CA ALA A 83 9.01 -12.85 -10.11
C ALA A 83 8.44 -11.63 -10.86
N ASP A 84 8.89 -11.38 -12.09
CA ASP A 84 8.37 -10.34 -12.99
C ASP A 84 7.57 -11.04 -14.11
N PHE A 85 6.26 -11.17 -13.91
CA PHE A 85 5.40 -11.91 -14.84
C PHE A 85 3.96 -11.38 -14.82
N ASP A 86 3.29 -11.56 -15.94
CA ASP A 86 1.88 -11.18 -16.14
C ASP A 86 0.92 -12.40 -16.08
N VAL A 87 1.47 -13.61 -16.15
CA VAL A 87 0.71 -14.86 -16.19
C VAL A 87 1.17 -15.80 -15.09
N LEU A 88 0.24 -16.19 -14.20
CA LEU A 88 0.45 -17.27 -13.23
C LEU A 88 -0.15 -18.57 -13.80
N GLU A 89 0.71 -19.46 -14.31
CA GLU A 89 0.31 -20.77 -14.83
C GLU A 89 0.54 -21.87 -13.79
N PHE A 90 -0.44 -22.76 -13.61
CA PHE A 90 -0.30 -23.98 -12.81
C PHE A 90 -1.01 -25.15 -13.49
N LYS A 91 -0.56 -26.37 -13.17
CA LYS A 91 -1.16 -27.62 -13.66
C LYS A 91 -1.48 -28.51 -12.48
N ARG A 92 -2.62 -29.20 -12.55
CA ARG A 92 -3.01 -30.21 -11.57
C ARG A 92 -3.18 -31.56 -12.25
N GLY A 93 -2.78 -32.62 -11.56
CA GLY A 93 -3.16 -33.98 -11.91
C GLY A 93 -4.57 -34.23 -11.39
N GLY A 94 -5.52 -34.50 -12.27
CA GLY A 94 -6.89 -34.83 -11.90
C GLY A 94 -7.75 -35.03 -13.12
N ASP A 95 -8.61 -36.03 -13.09
CA ASP A 95 -9.59 -36.37 -14.13
C ASP A 95 -11.01 -35.87 -13.79
N GLU A 96 -11.20 -35.34 -12.58
CA GLU A 96 -12.50 -34.86 -12.10
C GLU A 96 -12.57 -33.33 -12.00
N ASN A 97 -13.75 -32.77 -12.29
CA ASN A 97 -14.02 -31.33 -12.14
C ASN A 97 -14.05 -30.93 -10.65
N GLN A 98 -13.46 -29.77 -10.32
CA GLN A 98 -13.35 -29.30 -8.94
C GLN A 98 -13.44 -27.78 -8.86
N ASN A 99 -14.11 -27.27 -7.82
CA ASN A 99 -14.16 -25.85 -7.51
C ASN A 99 -12.82 -25.41 -6.90
N ILE A 100 -12.35 -24.24 -7.34
CA ILE A 100 -11.14 -23.60 -6.83
C ILE A 100 -11.44 -22.19 -6.34
N THR A 101 -10.65 -21.73 -5.37
CA THR A 101 -10.63 -20.36 -4.88
C THR A 101 -9.26 -19.76 -5.16
N ILE A 102 -9.21 -18.63 -5.86
CA ILE A 102 -7.97 -17.92 -6.14
C ILE A 102 -7.93 -16.68 -5.25
N ASN A 103 -6.90 -16.58 -4.41
CA ASN A 103 -6.70 -15.45 -3.52
C ASN A 103 -5.53 -14.60 -4.00
N PHE A 104 -5.73 -13.28 -4.00
CA PHE A 104 -4.72 -12.30 -4.33
C PHE A 104 -4.52 -11.34 -3.14
N THR A 105 -3.29 -11.21 -2.67
CA THR A 105 -2.98 -10.27 -1.59
C THR A 105 -2.19 -9.11 -2.14
N ARG A 106 -2.78 -7.91 -2.15
CA ARG A 106 -2.17 -6.70 -2.70
C ARG A 106 -0.84 -6.38 -1.98
N ASP A 107 0.16 -5.97 -2.74
CA ASP A 107 1.38 -5.38 -2.22
C ASP A 107 1.17 -3.87 -2.05
N GLU A 108 0.74 -3.49 -0.85
CA GLU A 108 0.50 -2.10 -0.49
C GLU A 108 1.18 -1.78 0.83
N THR A 109 1.90 -0.66 0.86
CA THR A 109 2.57 -0.15 2.05
C THR A 109 2.21 1.32 2.21
N PRO A 110 1.51 1.73 3.28
CA PRO A 110 0.94 0.90 4.36
C PRO A 110 -0.22 0.00 3.90
N GLU A 111 -0.42 -1.13 4.58
CA GLU A 111 -1.54 -2.03 4.28
C GLU A 111 -2.88 -1.35 4.60
N ARG A 112 -3.83 -1.45 3.66
CA ARG A 112 -5.21 -1.01 3.83
C ARG A 112 -6.13 -2.20 4.08
N PHE A 113 -7.11 -1.98 4.96
CA PHE A 113 -8.07 -2.99 5.37
C PHE A 113 -9.47 -2.50 5.07
N THR A 114 -10.33 -3.38 4.58
CA THR A 114 -11.78 -3.16 4.60
C THR A 114 -12.26 -3.20 6.04
N LEU A 115 -13.01 -2.18 6.44
CA LEU A 115 -13.51 -2.04 7.80
C LEU A 115 -14.83 -2.78 8.00
N SER A 116 -15.07 -3.26 9.21
CA SER A 116 -16.40 -3.77 9.58
C SER A 116 -17.42 -2.62 9.52
N PRO A 117 -18.71 -2.90 9.22
CA PRO A 117 -19.73 -1.87 9.15
C PRO A 117 -19.76 -0.87 10.32
N PRO A 118 -19.70 -1.29 11.62
CA PRO A 118 -19.73 -0.34 12.73
C PRO A 118 -18.46 0.52 12.80
N LEU A 119 -17.30 -0.02 12.44
CA LEU A 119 -16.06 0.74 12.42
C LEU A 119 -16.03 1.73 11.24
N ALA A 120 -16.60 1.35 10.10
CA ALA A 120 -16.74 2.22 8.94
C ALA A 120 -17.66 3.43 9.24
N GLU A 121 -18.70 3.24 10.06
CA GLU A 121 -19.59 4.32 10.51
C GLU A 121 -18.86 5.32 11.42
N ILE A 122 -18.05 4.84 12.36
CA ILE A 122 -17.24 5.70 13.24
C ILE A 122 -16.21 6.52 12.45
N LEU A 123 -15.55 5.88 11.46
CA LEU A 123 -14.44 6.47 10.72
C LEU A 123 -14.85 7.19 9.43
N ASP A 124 -16.13 7.13 9.05
CA ASP A 124 -16.68 7.65 7.80
C ASP A 124 -15.89 7.21 6.54
N THR A 125 -15.38 5.98 6.56
CA THR A 125 -14.66 5.36 5.43
C THR A 125 -14.87 3.85 5.42
N LYS A 126 -14.80 3.22 4.24
CA LYS A 126 -14.89 1.76 4.10
C LYS A 126 -13.54 1.07 4.19
N GLU A 127 -12.45 1.81 3.98
CA GLU A 127 -11.09 1.30 4.00
C GLU A 127 -10.19 2.27 4.76
N ALA A 128 -9.30 1.72 5.58
CA ALA A 128 -8.30 2.50 6.29
C ALA A 128 -7.03 1.69 6.53
N THR A 129 -5.91 2.39 6.70
CA THR A 129 -4.70 1.81 7.28
C THR A 129 -4.88 1.66 8.79
N ARG A 130 -4.07 0.80 9.41
CA ARG A 130 -4.07 0.65 10.87
C ARG A 130 -3.84 1.98 11.60
N ALA A 131 -2.97 2.85 11.06
CA ALA A 131 -2.69 4.15 11.67
C ALA A 131 -3.90 5.09 11.57
N GLU A 132 -4.51 5.19 10.38
CA GLU A 132 -5.74 5.99 10.17
C GLU A 132 -6.87 5.51 11.09
N ALA A 133 -7.09 4.19 11.19
CA ALA A 133 -8.13 3.63 12.05
C ALA A 133 -7.91 3.95 13.54
N VAL A 134 -6.68 3.79 14.04
CA VAL A 134 -6.35 4.10 15.44
C VAL A 134 -6.53 5.59 15.73
N THR A 135 -6.04 6.46 14.84
CA THR A 135 -6.21 7.91 15.00
C THR A 135 -7.67 8.31 14.98
N GLY A 136 -8.46 7.79 14.03
CA GLY A 136 -9.88 8.15 13.92
C GLY A 136 -10.71 7.65 15.10
N ILE A 137 -10.42 6.47 15.68
CA ILE A 137 -11.05 6.04 16.93
C ILE A 137 -10.72 7.02 18.07
N TRP A 138 -9.48 7.48 18.16
CA TRP A 138 -9.07 8.43 19.20
C TRP A 138 -9.74 9.80 19.03
N GLU A 139 -9.91 10.26 17.80
CA GLU A 139 -10.66 11.48 17.48
C GLU A 139 -12.15 11.33 17.85
N TYR A 140 -12.76 10.20 17.50
CA TYR A 140 -14.13 9.89 17.90
C TYR A 140 -14.32 9.95 19.42
N VAL A 141 -13.44 9.30 20.19
CA VAL A 141 -13.47 9.28 21.66
C VAL A 141 -13.43 10.70 22.24
N LYS A 142 -12.61 11.59 21.67
CA LYS A 142 -12.52 12.99 22.09
C LYS A 142 -13.78 13.78 21.77
N VAL A 143 -14.28 13.67 20.54
CA VAL A 143 -15.47 14.39 20.07
C VAL A 143 -16.71 13.99 20.87
N MET A 144 -16.83 12.71 21.21
CA MET A 144 -17.95 12.18 22.01
C MET A 144 -17.77 12.34 23.52
N GLY A 145 -16.66 12.93 24.00
CA GLY A 145 -16.43 13.14 25.44
C GLY A 145 -16.36 11.83 26.23
N LEU A 146 -15.78 10.79 25.63
CA LEU A 146 -15.74 9.44 26.21
C LEU A 146 -14.51 9.18 27.09
N GLN A 147 -13.52 10.09 27.06
CA GLN A 147 -12.32 10.00 27.89
C GLN A 147 -12.65 10.14 29.38
N GLU A 148 -11.99 9.34 30.23
CA GLU A 148 -12.14 9.44 31.69
C GLU A 148 -11.13 10.44 32.27
N ASP A 149 -11.57 11.28 33.21
CA ASP A 149 -10.76 12.38 33.76
C ASP A 149 -9.56 11.88 34.59
N ASP A 150 -9.73 10.75 35.28
CA ASP A 150 -8.71 10.21 36.20
C ASP A 150 -7.72 9.26 35.51
N GLU A 151 -8.08 8.65 34.37
CA GLU A 151 -7.25 7.68 33.65
C GLU A 151 -7.17 8.00 32.15
N LYS A 152 -6.05 8.60 31.72
CA LYS A 152 -5.83 9.03 30.32
C LYS A 152 -5.61 7.88 29.31
N ARG A 153 -5.64 6.62 29.77
CA ARG A 153 -5.45 5.41 28.94
C ARG A 153 -6.74 4.62 28.74
N SER A 154 -7.80 4.94 29.49
CA SER A 154 -9.13 4.36 29.34
C SER A 154 -10.11 5.36 28.73
N PHE A 155 -11.17 4.84 28.14
CA PHE A 155 -12.33 5.62 27.74
C PHE A 155 -13.57 4.73 27.82
N ARG A 156 -14.73 5.35 27.99
CA ARG A 156 -16.01 4.65 28.04
C ARG A 156 -16.42 4.23 26.62
N CYS A 157 -16.70 2.95 26.41
CA CYS A 157 -17.33 2.50 25.17
C CYS A 157 -18.83 2.84 25.20
N ASP A 158 -19.25 3.70 24.29
CA ASP A 158 -20.65 3.91 23.96
C ASP A 158 -21.22 2.72 23.17
N ASP A 159 -22.49 2.80 22.79
CA ASP A 159 -23.17 1.70 22.12
C ASP A 159 -22.53 1.35 20.76
N VAL A 160 -21.99 2.35 20.04
CA VAL A 160 -21.36 2.16 18.72
C VAL A 160 -19.99 1.49 18.88
N LEU A 161 -19.13 1.98 19.79
CA LEU A 161 -17.83 1.35 20.07
C LEU A 161 -17.97 -0.07 20.64
N ARG A 162 -19.04 -0.33 21.41
CA ARG A 162 -19.32 -1.69 21.90
C ARG A 162 -19.57 -2.67 20.76
N GLN A 163 -20.29 -2.26 19.72
CA GLN A 163 -20.52 -3.10 18.54
C GLN A 163 -19.21 -3.48 17.85
N VAL A 164 -18.27 -2.54 17.72
CA VAL A 164 -16.94 -2.82 17.14
C VAL A 164 -16.15 -3.85 17.96
N SER A 165 -16.24 -3.80 19.29
CA SER A 165 -15.48 -4.68 20.18
C SER A 165 -16.11 -6.06 20.44
N SER A 166 -17.38 -6.24 20.06
CA SER A 166 -18.17 -7.44 20.37
C SER A 166 -18.28 -8.42 19.19
N GLU A 167 -17.52 -8.19 18.12
CA GLU A 167 -17.47 -9.02 16.91
C GLU A 167 -16.25 -9.97 16.91
#